data_AF-A0A3R6FGA3-F1
#
_entry.id   AF-A0A3R6FGA3-F1
#
_cell.length_a   1.000
_cell.length_b   1.000
_cell.length_c   1.000
_cell.angle_alpha   90.00
_cell.angle_beta   90.00
_cell.angle_gamma   90.00
#
_symmetry.space_group_name_H-M   'P 1'
#
loop_
_entity.id
_entity.type
_entity.pdbx_description
1 polymer ?
#
loop_
_entity_poly.entity_id
_entity_poly.type
_entity_poly.pdbx_seq_one_letter_code
_entity_poly.pdbx_strand_id
1 'polypeptide(L)'
;MTTLCTFGQVFTDDLHVTSGAGRTTDYTQKEVELKRVGGSRYKVTFKKLAPMEYKTFGDFEIDGVMSTVDAETGVTTFATSATEGKWVNVTSTAAIGGVTEGSKSTLTSFTATLSADKSKFVAELNFMTMGSDVSVVFGKQIDTAINTLTTADDNTYVEIYNLGGVRIQHLQRGINIVRTANGKVKKLLVK
;
A
#
# COMPACT_ATOMS: atom_id res chain seq x y z
N MET A 1 -25.52 14.32 6.04
CA MET A 1 -25.33 13.00 5.39
C MET A 1 -25.02 13.22 3.93
N THR A 2 -23.75 13.23 3.55
CA THR A 2 -23.36 13.41 2.15
C THR A 2 -23.43 12.06 1.46
N THR A 3 -24.54 11.84 0.76
CA THR A 3 -24.80 10.69 -0.10
C THR A 3 -23.62 10.51 -1.05
N LEU A 4 -22.84 9.43 -0.89
CA LEU A 4 -21.89 9.02 -1.92
C LEU A 4 -22.67 8.83 -3.23
N CYS A 5 -22.33 9.65 -4.22
CA CYS A 5 -22.99 9.73 -5.52
C CYS A 5 -23.04 8.36 -6.21
N THR A 6 -24.08 8.19 -7.03
CA THR A 6 -24.39 6.99 -7.83
C THR A 6 -23.36 6.66 -8.92
N PHE A 7 -22.34 7.52 -9.10
CA PHE A 7 -21.17 7.29 -9.95
C PHE A 7 -20.02 6.80 -9.07
N GLY A 8 -19.39 5.68 -9.44
CA GLY A 8 -18.27 5.10 -8.69
C GLY A 8 -17.12 6.09 -8.52
N GLN A 9 -16.51 6.10 -7.33
CA GLN A 9 -15.31 6.90 -7.08
C GLN A 9 -14.09 6.13 -7.59
N VAL A 10 -13.31 6.75 -8.47
CA VAL A 10 -12.05 6.18 -8.98
C VAL A 10 -10.90 6.78 -8.19
N PHE A 11 -10.04 5.91 -7.67
CA PHE A 11 -8.80 6.28 -7.00
C PHE A 11 -7.62 5.91 -7.89
N THR A 12 -6.65 6.81 -8.00
CA THR A 12 -5.41 6.59 -8.72
C THR A 12 -4.25 6.61 -7.76
N ASP A 13 -3.51 5.51 -7.68
CA ASP A 13 -2.35 5.38 -6.80
C ASP A 13 -1.44 4.24 -7.31
N ASP A 14 -0.36 3.98 -6.58
CA ASP A 14 0.55 2.89 -6.88
C ASP A 14 -0.05 1.53 -6.44
N LEU A 15 0.33 0.49 -7.18
CA LEU A 15 -0.14 -0.88 -7.02
C LEU A 15 1.05 -1.84 -7.00
N HIS A 16 1.13 -2.65 -5.97
CA HIS A 16 2.15 -3.67 -5.78
C HIS A 16 1.50 -5.03 -5.97
N VAL A 17 1.99 -5.82 -6.91
CA VAL A 17 1.46 -7.15 -7.22
C VAL A 17 2.54 -8.19 -6.98
N THR A 18 2.33 -9.09 -6.02
CA THR A 18 3.19 -10.23 -5.75
C THR A 18 2.52 -11.49 -6.27
N SER A 19 3.22 -12.26 -7.11
CA SER A 19 2.69 -13.48 -7.72
C SER A 19 3.57 -14.70 -7.44
N GLY A 20 2.96 -15.86 -7.26
CA GLY A 20 3.63 -17.16 -7.21
C GLY A 20 4.78 -17.21 -6.22
N ALA A 21 6.01 -17.43 -6.72
CA ALA A 21 7.25 -17.60 -5.95
C ALA A 21 7.74 -16.34 -5.19
N GLY A 22 6.86 -15.38 -4.91
CA GLY A 22 7.16 -14.18 -4.11
C GLY A 22 7.74 -13.01 -4.91
N ARG A 23 7.67 -13.03 -6.25
CA ARG A 23 8.13 -11.91 -7.08
C ARG A 23 7.08 -10.79 -7.07
N THR A 24 7.51 -9.61 -6.63
CA THR A 24 6.69 -8.38 -6.64
C THR A 24 6.98 -7.55 -7.89
N THR A 25 5.93 -7.06 -8.53
CA THR A 25 5.98 -6.07 -9.61
C THR A 25 5.22 -4.82 -9.16
N ASP A 26 5.88 -3.68 -9.28
CA ASP A 26 5.31 -2.39 -8.89
C ASP A 26 4.78 -1.66 -10.13
N TYR A 27 3.58 -1.11 -9.99
CA TYR A 27 2.91 -0.36 -11.03
C TYR A 27 2.52 1.01 -10.50
N THR A 28 2.92 2.05 -11.22
CA THR A 28 2.48 3.40 -10.89
C THR A 28 1.13 3.71 -11.53
N GLN A 29 0.39 4.64 -10.93
CA GLN A 29 -0.82 5.27 -11.51
C GLN A 29 -1.85 4.22 -11.98
N LYS A 30 -2.17 3.27 -11.11
CA LYS A 30 -3.25 2.29 -11.34
C LYS A 30 -4.55 2.80 -10.75
N GLU A 31 -5.66 2.31 -11.30
CA GLU A 31 -6.99 2.77 -10.93
C GLU A 31 -7.76 1.68 -10.21
N VAL A 32 -8.37 2.04 -9.08
CA VAL A 32 -9.35 1.21 -8.39
C VAL A 32 -10.65 2.00 -8.26
N GLU A 33 -11.74 1.42 -8.77
CA GLU A 33 -13.08 1.99 -8.68
C GLU A 33 -13.82 1.40 -7.48
N LEU A 34 -14.33 2.27 -6.61
CA LEU A 34 -15.24 1.94 -5.52
C LEU A 34 -16.64 2.44 -5.88
N LYS A 35 -17.56 1.52 -6.18
CA LYS A 35 -18.92 1.85 -6.61
C LYS A 35 -19.93 1.40 -5.56
N ARG A 36 -20.74 2.33 -5.07
CA ARG A 36 -21.87 2.01 -4.18
C ARG A 36 -22.98 1.36 -4.99
N VAL A 37 -23.42 0.18 -4.55
CA VAL A 37 -24.52 -0.57 -5.19
C VAL A 37 -25.85 -0.30 -4.48
N GLY A 38 -25.81 -0.11 -3.17
CA GLY A 38 -26.97 0.26 -2.36
C GLY A 38 -26.72 0.02 -0.87
N GLY A 39 -27.33 0.81 0.01
CA GLY A 39 -27.10 0.67 1.46
C GLY A 39 -25.60 0.76 1.81
N SER A 40 -25.09 -0.19 2.58
CA SER A 40 -23.66 -0.34 2.91
C SER A 40 -22.90 -1.26 1.95
N ARG A 41 -23.51 -1.66 0.82
CA ARG A 41 -22.96 -2.61 -0.16
C ARG A 41 -22.34 -1.90 -1.36
N TYR A 42 -21.17 -2.40 -1.76
CA TYR A 42 -20.29 -1.84 -2.77
C TYR A 42 -19.79 -2.94 -3.73
N LYS A 43 -19.35 -2.49 -4.89
CA LYS A 43 -18.51 -3.21 -5.82
C LYS A 43 -17.15 -2.50 -5.86
N VAL A 44 -16.08 -3.28 -5.82
CA VAL A 44 -14.71 -2.80 -6.00
C VAL A 44 -14.15 -3.38 -7.30
N THR A 45 -13.57 -2.54 -8.15
CA THR A 45 -13.02 -2.95 -9.43
C THR A 45 -11.58 -2.47 -9.58
N PHE A 46 -10.64 -3.40 -9.63
CA PHE A 46 -9.25 -3.13 -9.97
C PHE A 46 -9.13 -3.07 -11.49
N LYS A 47 -8.83 -1.90 -12.05
CA LYS A 47 -8.82 -1.69 -13.50
C LYS A 47 -7.51 -2.19 -14.11
N LYS A 48 -7.60 -2.87 -15.26
CA LYS A 48 -6.44 -3.36 -16.03
C LYS A 48 -5.41 -4.06 -15.12
N LEU A 49 -5.88 -4.92 -14.22
CA LEU A 49 -5.05 -5.66 -13.30
C LEU A 49 -4.13 -6.62 -14.06
N ALA A 50 -2.84 -6.55 -13.73
CA ALA A 50 -1.81 -7.43 -14.24
C ALA A 50 -1.32 -8.35 -13.10
N PRO A 51 -1.97 -9.51 -12.88
CA PRO A 51 -1.65 -10.42 -11.78
C PRO A 51 -0.31 -11.16 -11.98
N MET A 52 0.25 -11.08 -13.18
CA MET A 52 1.54 -11.63 -13.56
C MET A 52 2.34 -10.55 -14.28
N GLU A 53 3.67 -10.61 -14.16
CA GLU A 53 4.60 -9.63 -14.72
C GLU A 53 4.26 -9.29 -16.19
N TYR A 54 3.94 -8.00 -16.41
CA TYR A 54 3.54 -7.40 -17.70
C TYR A 54 2.38 -8.06 -18.46
N LYS A 55 1.55 -8.88 -17.81
CA LYS A 55 0.34 -9.45 -18.43
C LYS A 55 -0.92 -8.87 -17.82
N THR A 56 -1.47 -7.86 -18.47
CA THR A 56 -2.80 -7.33 -18.11
C THR A 56 -3.88 -8.34 -18.46
N PHE A 57 -4.65 -8.77 -17.47
CA PHE A 57 -5.73 -9.74 -17.70
C PHE A 57 -7.03 -9.05 -18.06
N GLY A 58 -7.31 -7.91 -17.45
CA GLY A 58 -8.55 -7.16 -17.60
C GLY A 58 -8.85 -6.43 -16.31
N ASP A 59 -10.11 -6.13 -16.07
CA ASP A 59 -10.58 -5.62 -14.79
C ASP A 59 -10.95 -6.79 -13.86
N PHE A 60 -10.63 -6.65 -12.58
CA PHE A 60 -11.01 -7.62 -11.55
C PHE A 60 -12.07 -7.03 -10.62
N GLU A 61 -13.28 -7.58 -10.67
CA GLU A 61 -14.42 -7.13 -9.88
C GLU A 61 -14.65 -8.01 -8.64
N ILE A 62 -14.92 -7.34 -7.52
CA ILE A 62 -15.39 -7.94 -6.27
C ILE A 62 -16.73 -7.28 -5.94
N ASP A 63 -17.80 -8.06 -6.00
CA ASP A 63 -19.15 -7.64 -5.57
C ASP A 63 -19.37 -8.04 -4.10
N GLY A 64 -20.45 -7.54 -3.50
CA GLY A 64 -20.84 -7.88 -2.14
C GLY A 64 -19.92 -7.29 -1.07
N VAL A 65 -19.14 -6.27 -1.40
CA VAL A 65 -18.25 -5.59 -0.46
C VAL A 65 -19.08 -4.74 0.50
N MET A 66 -18.95 -4.99 1.80
CA MET A 66 -19.67 -4.29 2.85
C MET A 66 -18.78 -3.23 3.51
N SER A 67 -19.36 -2.06 3.76
CA SER A 67 -18.70 -0.95 4.45
C SER A 67 -19.08 -0.89 5.93
N THR A 68 -18.11 -0.51 6.76
CA THR A 68 -18.27 -0.18 8.19
C THR A 68 -17.53 1.12 8.47
N VAL A 69 -18.21 2.10 9.07
CA VAL A 69 -17.59 3.39 9.42
C VAL A 69 -17.21 3.38 10.89
N ASP A 70 -15.96 3.69 11.17
CA ASP A 70 -15.48 3.94 12.52
C ASP A 70 -16.02 5.28 13.02
N ALA A 71 -16.74 5.25 14.16
CA ALA A 71 -17.46 6.43 14.66
C ALA A 71 -16.54 7.51 15.24
N GLU A 72 -15.31 7.16 15.65
CA GLU A 72 -14.37 8.06 16.29
C GLU A 72 -13.49 8.77 15.25
N THR A 73 -12.98 7.99 14.28
CA THR A 73 -12.03 8.46 13.28
C THR A 73 -12.69 8.86 11.97
N GLY A 74 -13.91 8.40 11.70
CA GLY A 74 -14.60 8.58 10.42
C GLY A 74 -14.02 7.73 9.27
N VAL A 75 -13.02 6.90 9.53
CA VAL A 75 -12.45 5.98 8.54
C VAL A 75 -13.47 4.90 8.20
N THR A 76 -13.62 4.61 6.90
CA THR A 76 -14.50 3.55 6.43
C THR A 76 -13.69 2.32 6.06
N THR A 77 -14.01 1.17 6.64
CA THR A 77 -13.44 -0.12 6.29
C THR A 77 -14.38 -0.87 5.35
N PHE A 78 -13.82 -1.57 4.38
CA PHE A 78 -14.52 -2.39 3.39
C PHE A 78 -14.00 -3.81 3.46
N ALA A 79 -14.92 -4.78 3.56
CA ALA A 79 -14.60 -6.20 3.57
C ALA A 79 -15.67 -6.99 2.82
N THR A 80 -15.38 -8.23 2.44
CA THR A 80 -16.34 -9.10 1.75
C THR A 80 -16.29 -10.51 2.32
N SER A 81 -17.43 -11.21 2.27
CA SER A 81 -17.51 -12.66 2.51
C SER A 81 -17.55 -13.46 1.21
N ALA A 82 -17.42 -12.79 0.04
CA ALA A 82 -17.33 -13.47 -1.23
C ALA A 82 -16.07 -14.35 -1.27
N THR A 83 -16.18 -15.53 -1.88
CA THR A 83 -15.08 -16.48 -2.05
C THR A 83 -14.50 -16.43 -3.47
N GLU A 84 -15.01 -15.54 -4.31
CA GLU A 84 -14.62 -15.41 -5.71
C GLU A 84 -14.68 -13.95 -6.16
N GLY A 85 -13.75 -13.54 -7.02
CA GLY A 85 -13.85 -12.34 -7.84
C GLY A 85 -14.02 -12.70 -9.32
N LYS A 86 -14.46 -11.73 -10.13
CA LYS A 86 -14.81 -11.93 -11.53
C LYS A 86 -13.92 -11.09 -12.45
N TRP A 87 -13.43 -11.69 -13.52
CA TRP A 87 -12.74 -10.98 -14.60
C TRP A 87 -13.74 -10.39 -15.59
N VAL A 88 -13.56 -9.11 -15.92
CA VAL A 88 -14.32 -8.42 -16.98
C VAL A 88 -13.38 -7.57 -17.82
N ASN A 89 -13.81 -7.13 -19.00
CA ASN A 89 -12.97 -6.38 -19.94
C ASN A 89 -11.64 -7.12 -20.23
N VAL A 90 -11.74 -8.44 -20.40
CA VAL A 90 -10.57 -9.32 -20.52
C VAL A 90 -9.81 -9.05 -21.81
N THR A 91 -8.47 -8.99 -21.72
CA THR A 91 -7.61 -8.80 -22.88
C THR A 91 -7.54 -10.07 -23.73
N SER A 92 -7.36 -9.93 -25.04
CA SER A 92 -7.21 -11.08 -25.95
C SER A 92 -6.03 -11.99 -25.57
N THR A 93 -4.93 -11.40 -25.08
CA THR A 93 -3.76 -12.15 -24.60
C THR A 93 -4.07 -13.00 -23.37
N ALA A 94 -4.87 -12.49 -22.44
CA ALA A 94 -5.27 -13.24 -21.25
C ALA A 94 -6.26 -14.37 -21.57
N ALA A 95 -7.16 -14.14 -22.55
CA ALA A 95 -8.06 -15.16 -23.07
C ALA A 95 -7.31 -16.38 -23.63
N ILE A 96 -6.24 -16.16 -24.38
CA ILE A 96 -5.36 -17.24 -24.87
C ILE A 96 -4.69 -17.98 -23.71
N GLY A 97 -4.40 -17.27 -22.62
CA GLY A 97 -3.85 -17.84 -21.38
C GLY A 97 -4.87 -18.56 -20.49
N GLY A 98 -6.15 -18.63 -20.85
CA GLY A 98 -7.19 -19.34 -20.09
C GLY A 98 -8.00 -18.48 -19.13
N VAL A 99 -7.77 -17.17 -19.07
CA VAL A 99 -8.66 -16.23 -18.35
C VAL A 99 -9.65 -15.65 -19.34
N THR A 100 -10.93 -15.99 -19.22
CA THR A 100 -11.97 -15.57 -20.16
C THR A 100 -12.92 -14.55 -19.54
N GLU A 101 -13.66 -13.84 -20.38
CA GLU A 101 -14.65 -12.86 -19.94
C GLU A 101 -15.67 -13.53 -18.99
N GLY A 102 -15.82 -12.98 -17.79
CA GLY A 102 -16.70 -13.48 -16.76
C GLY A 102 -16.21 -14.72 -16.00
N SER A 103 -15.01 -15.22 -16.32
CA SER A 103 -14.35 -16.23 -15.51
C SER A 103 -14.09 -15.73 -14.08
N LYS A 104 -13.98 -16.67 -13.15
CA LYS A 104 -13.81 -16.38 -11.73
C LYS A 104 -12.44 -16.82 -11.23
N SER A 105 -11.93 -16.09 -10.26
CA SER A 105 -10.75 -16.48 -9.49
C SER A 105 -11.14 -16.60 -8.02
N THR A 106 -10.63 -17.62 -7.34
CA THR A 106 -10.88 -17.85 -5.92
C THR A 106 -10.32 -16.68 -5.12
N LEU A 107 -11.17 -15.99 -4.39
CA LEU A 107 -10.80 -14.90 -3.50
C LEU A 107 -10.40 -15.48 -2.14
N THR A 108 -9.18 -15.20 -1.72
CA THR A 108 -8.66 -15.66 -0.42
C THR A 108 -8.92 -14.62 0.66
N SER A 109 -8.71 -13.33 0.34
CA SER A 109 -9.11 -12.23 1.21
C SER A 109 -9.21 -10.91 0.46
N PHE A 110 -10.03 -10.01 0.99
CA PHE A 110 -10.08 -8.62 0.54
C PHE A 110 -10.40 -7.72 1.74
N THR A 111 -9.59 -6.67 1.91
CA THR A 111 -9.84 -5.59 2.85
C THR A 111 -9.45 -4.27 2.22
N ALA A 112 -10.19 -3.20 2.52
CA ALA A 112 -9.80 -1.86 2.11
C ALA A 112 -10.23 -0.82 3.14
N THR A 113 -9.60 0.34 3.10
CA THR A 113 -9.96 1.50 3.93
C THR A 113 -10.07 2.75 3.07
N LEU A 114 -11.02 3.61 3.44
CA LEU A 114 -11.17 4.96 2.92
C LEU A 114 -11.02 5.93 4.09
N SER A 115 -10.07 6.84 3.94
CA SER A 115 -9.85 7.96 4.86
C SER A 115 -11.12 8.79 5.08
N ALA A 116 -11.22 9.45 6.24
CA ALA A 116 -12.41 10.21 6.63
C ALA A 116 -12.73 11.38 5.69
N ASP A 117 -11.70 12.01 5.13
CA ASP A 117 -11.81 13.06 4.10
C ASP A 117 -12.07 12.49 2.69
N LYS A 118 -12.09 11.16 2.54
CA LYS A 118 -12.31 10.41 1.31
C LYS A 118 -11.25 10.63 0.23
N SER A 119 -10.07 11.13 0.60
CA SER A 119 -9.00 11.44 -0.36
C SER A 119 -8.10 10.23 -0.66
N LYS A 120 -7.91 9.35 0.33
CA LYS A 120 -7.03 8.18 0.25
C LYS A 120 -7.80 6.87 0.43
N PHE A 121 -7.65 5.98 -0.54
CA PHE A 121 -8.18 4.62 -0.54
C PHE A 121 -7.03 3.62 -0.57
N VAL A 122 -6.99 2.70 0.39
CA VAL A 122 -5.96 1.67 0.50
C VAL A 122 -6.65 0.32 0.44
N ALA A 123 -6.19 -0.58 -0.42
CA ALA A 123 -6.78 -1.91 -0.57
C ALA A 123 -5.73 -3.01 -0.58
N GLU A 124 -6.05 -4.12 0.06
CA GLU A 124 -5.28 -5.36 0.07
C GLU A 124 -6.19 -6.49 -0.42
N LEU A 125 -5.75 -7.19 -1.45
CA LEU A 125 -6.49 -8.23 -2.17
C LEU A 125 -5.59 -9.46 -2.33
N ASN A 126 -6.08 -10.64 -1.94
CA ASN A 126 -5.41 -11.91 -2.19
C ASN A 126 -6.37 -12.86 -2.90
N PHE A 127 -5.92 -13.49 -3.98
CA PHE A 127 -6.71 -14.43 -4.77
C PHE A 127 -5.81 -15.44 -5.48
N MET A 128 -6.39 -16.55 -5.93
CA MET A 128 -5.72 -17.55 -6.74
C MET A 128 -6.21 -17.46 -8.19
N THR A 129 -5.27 -17.33 -9.13
CA THR A 129 -5.56 -17.37 -10.56
C THR A 129 -4.52 -18.21 -11.28
N MET A 130 -4.95 -19.01 -12.26
CA MET A 130 -4.07 -19.88 -13.04
C MET A 130 -3.14 -20.77 -12.18
N GLY A 131 -3.63 -21.25 -11.02
CA GLY A 131 -2.87 -22.08 -10.09
C GLY A 131 -1.77 -21.36 -9.32
N SER A 132 -1.74 -20.02 -9.34
CA SER A 132 -0.79 -19.20 -8.57
C SER A 132 -1.53 -18.29 -7.60
N ASP A 133 -0.98 -18.16 -6.39
CA ASP A 133 -1.42 -17.14 -5.44
C ASP A 133 -0.94 -15.75 -5.89
N VAL A 134 -1.83 -14.77 -5.77
CA VAL A 134 -1.58 -13.38 -6.13
C VAL A 134 -2.00 -12.49 -4.96
N SER A 135 -1.07 -11.66 -4.51
CA SER A 135 -1.28 -10.62 -3.51
C SER A 135 -1.18 -9.25 -4.19
N VAL A 136 -2.12 -8.37 -3.89
CA VAL A 136 -2.24 -7.05 -4.48
C VAL A 136 -2.40 -6.03 -3.37
N VAL A 137 -1.57 -5.01 -3.36
CA VAL A 137 -1.64 -3.88 -2.43
C VAL A 137 -1.74 -2.58 -3.22
N PHE A 138 -2.78 -1.80 -2.97
CA PHE A 138 -3.06 -0.53 -3.64
C PHE A 138 -3.02 0.64 -2.64
N GLY A 139 -2.39 1.76 -3.02
CA GLY A 139 -2.38 3.02 -2.26
C GLY A 139 -1.63 2.97 -0.92
N LYS A 140 -0.96 1.85 -0.63
CA LYS A 140 -0.07 1.69 0.51
C LYS A 140 1.35 1.92 0.04
N GLN A 141 2.03 2.87 0.66
CA GLN A 141 3.47 2.98 0.49
C GLN A 141 4.12 1.74 1.10
N ILE A 142 4.76 0.92 0.28
CA ILE A 142 5.56 -0.19 0.78
C ILE A 142 6.91 0.40 1.19
N ASP A 143 7.18 0.37 2.50
CA ASP A 143 8.46 0.77 3.04
C ASP A 143 9.53 -0.16 2.51
N THR A 144 10.29 0.31 1.51
CA THR A 144 11.56 -0.32 1.18
C THR A 144 12.55 -0.06 2.32
N ALA A 145 13.55 -0.93 2.49
CA ALA A 145 14.59 -0.75 3.51
C ALA A 145 15.31 0.62 3.42
N ILE A 146 15.22 1.31 2.27
CA ILE A 146 15.81 2.63 2.02
C ILE A 146 14.91 3.78 2.52
N ASN A 147 13.59 3.58 2.61
CA ASN A 147 12.64 4.62 3.05
C ASN A 147 12.65 4.86 4.58
N THR A 148 13.39 4.04 5.34
CA THR A 148 13.61 4.22 6.79
C THR A 148 14.86 5.06 7.11
N LEU A 149 15.33 5.88 6.17
CA LEU A 149 16.32 6.91 6.48
C LEU A 149 15.69 7.92 7.44
N THR A 150 15.93 7.71 8.74
CA THR A 150 15.70 8.72 9.77
C THR A 150 16.35 10.02 9.28
N THR A 151 15.53 11.04 9.04
CA THR A 151 15.95 12.42 8.75
C THR A 151 16.59 13.12 9.95
N ALA A 152 16.82 12.38 11.05
CA ALA A 152 17.56 12.85 12.19
C ALA A 152 18.96 13.27 11.73
N ASP A 153 19.18 14.58 11.75
CA ASP A 153 20.33 15.25 11.18
C ASP A 153 21.64 14.77 11.82
N ASP A 154 22.56 14.30 10.98
CA ASP A 154 23.92 13.92 11.38
C ASP A 154 24.71 15.11 11.95
N ASN A 155 24.24 16.35 11.78
CA ASN A 155 24.90 17.56 12.27
C ASN A 155 24.41 18.03 13.64
N THR A 156 23.27 17.54 14.13
CA THR A 156 22.74 17.94 15.44
C THR A 156 23.33 17.07 16.55
N TYR A 157 24.07 17.68 17.49
CA TYR A 157 24.66 16.99 18.65
C TYR A 157 23.64 16.93 19.79
N VAL A 158 23.33 15.72 20.26
CA VAL A 158 22.45 15.49 21.41
C VAL A 158 23.27 15.43 22.71
N GLU A 159 24.44 14.81 22.66
CA GLU A 159 25.38 14.77 23.77
C GLU A 159 26.83 14.85 23.29
N ILE A 160 27.66 15.52 24.08
CA ILE A 160 29.08 15.72 23.80
C ILE A 160 29.88 15.16 24.98
N TYR A 161 30.94 14.44 24.67
CA TYR A 161 31.88 13.86 25.61
C TYR A 161 33.30 14.23 25.22
N ASN A 162 34.19 14.34 26.21
CA ASN A 162 35.63 14.37 25.94
C ASN A 162 36.16 12.95 25.66
N LEU A 163 37.44 12.84 25.30
CA LEU A 163 38.07 11.54 25.01
C LEU A 163 38.08 10.58 26.21
N GLY A 164 38.02 11.12 27.44
CA GLY A 164 37.93 10.35 28.67
C GLY A 164 36.50 9.88 29.02
N GLY A 165 35.50 10.15 28.18
CA GLY A 165 34.12 9.73 28.40
C GLY A 165 33.33 10.61 29.37
N VAL A 166 33.84 11.77 29.75
CA VAL A 166 33.10 12.74 30.59
C VAL A 166 32.19 13.60 29.71
N ARG A 167 30.91 13.71 30.09
CA ARG A 167 29.94 14.56 29.39
C ARG A 167 30.27 16.04 29.59
N ILE A 168 30.25 16.81 28.50
CA ILE A 168 30.55 18.24 28.46
C ILE A 168 29.42 19.01 27.76
N GLN A 169 29.28 20.30 28.05
CA GLN A 169 28.18 21.13 27.52
C GLN A 169 28.49 21.72 26.14
N HIS A 170 29.77 21.93 25.82
CA HIS A 170 30.21 22.53 24.57
C HIS A 170 31.41 21.78 24.02
N LEU A 171 31.62 21.89 22.70
CA LEU A 171 32.81 21.37 22.06
C LEU A 171 34.08 22.04 22.61
N GLN A 172 35.11 21.24 22.85
CA GLN A 172 36.42 21.70 23.28
C GLN A 172 37.43 21.55 22.15
N ARG A 173 38.52 22.33 22.18
CA ARG A 173 39.66 22.12 21.27
C ARG A 173 40.19 20.70 21.45
N GLY A 174 40.51 20.04 20.34
CA GLY A 174 40.89 18.62 20.32
C GLY A 174 39.72 17.69 19.96
N ILE A 175 39.85 16.42 20.35
CA ILE A 175 38.90 15.37 19.97
C ILE A 175 37.73 15.35 20.96
N ASN A 176 36.52 15.46 20.40
CA ASN A 176 35.25 15.29 21.10
C ASN A 176 34.56 14.02 20.56
N ILE A 177 33.80 13.36 21.42
CA ILE A 177 32.91 12.27 21.05
C ILE A 177 31.48 12.83 21.11
N VAL A 178 30.78 12.88 19.97
CA VAL A 178 29.42 13.42 19.91
C VAL A 178 28.43 12.32 19.54
N ARG A 179 27.34 12.23 20.31
CA ARG A 179 26.16 11.47 19.91
C ARG A 179 25.24 12.39 19.11
N THR A 180 24.91 11.99 17.89
CA THR A 180 24.04 12.73 16.98
C THR A 180 22.57 12.37 17.19
N ALA A 181 21.66 13.19 16.67
CA ALA A 181 20.22 12.98 16.80
C ALA A 181 19.74 11.64 16.24
N ASN A 182 20.45 11.08 15.25
CA ASN A 182 20.17 9.76 14.72
C ASN A 182 20.75 8.59 15.56
N GLY A 183 21.23 8.87 16.76
CA GLY A 183 21.74 7.86 17.68
C GLY A 183 23.15 7.34 17.37
N LYS A 184 23.79 7.82 16.30
CA LYS A 184 25.19 7.48 15.99
C LYS A 184 26.16 8.25 16.88
N VAL A 185 27.38 7.73 16.98
CA VAL A 185 28.50 8.39 17.69
C VAL A 185 29.61 8.68 16.70
N LYS A 186 30.11 9.92 16.68
CA LYS A 186 31.26 10.31 15.84
C LYS A 186 32.34 11.01 16.66
N LYS A 187 33.59 10.86 16.21
CA LYS A 187 34.73 11.62 16.72
C LYS A 187 34.87 12.92 15.93
N LEU A 188 34.85 14.06 16.60
CA LEU A 188 34.95 15.38 16.01
C LEU A 188 36.21 16.08 16.51
N LEU A 189 37.10 16.44 15.60
CA LEU A 189 38.28 17.25 15.89
C LEU A 189 37.95 18.73 15.73
N VAL A 190 38.08 19.50 16.82
CA VAL A 190 37.95 20.96 16.82
C VAL A 190 39.34 21.56 16.92
N LYS A 191 39.72 22.41 15.96
CA LYS A 191 41.06 23.03 15.90
C LYS A 191 41.18 24.21 16.85
#